data_AF-A0A2S7I1V4-F1
#
_entry.id   AF-A0A2S7I1V4-F1
#
_cell.length_a   1.000
_cell.length_b   1.000
_cell.length_c   1.000
_cell.angle_alpha   90.00
_cell.angle_beta   90.00
_cell.angle_gamma   90.00
#
_symmetry.space_group_name_H-M   'P 1'
#
loop_
_entity.id
_entity.type
_entity.pdbx_description
1 polymer ?
#
loop_
_entity_poly.entity_id
_entity_poly.type
_entity_poly.pdbx_seq_one_letter_code
_entity_poly.pdbx_strand_id
1 'polypeptide(L)'
;MINKAFFLIFLWGVCLVNAQEVKVSAWDNGWAGLTSYNGLTSYNHSTVFLEVQNSQGNPMQDWYLSFRVDGNISNGYKNFPPYKLKYQYSYLVANGPNEDNIYPTADNIGLVKTPIPFLNANSYWVYNSPYNLQIKYYFSIKFFYHLFIEGGAYLKDYVSYYNYRVNLIIEVRNRKGEIKASAPFSYWMQILPTDNLPVEPKYGMQLNASAKNVWLEFKSANDYANGVSKSYPNALSTYSSTPYEVRVNALSNNLTSASNKILPINTVKLMIKENATQRTMGEVYLSSAQQKLFSNTEHAGNKFFDAIYSTKPGDTNFFDKDYEQYSETVFFTMIPQ
;
A
#
# COMPACT_ATOMS: atom_id res chain seq x y z
N MET A 1 -16.87 -57.32 -64.68
CA MET A 1 -16.83 -57.97 -63.36
C MET A 1 -15.54 -57.54 -62.67
N ILE A 2 -15.59 -57.32 -61.35
CA ILE A 2 -14.52 -56.78 -60.46
C ILE A 2 -14.42 -55.25 -60.52
N ASN A 3 -14.37 -54.47 -59.44
CA ASN A 3 -14.86 -54.60 -58.06
C ASN A 3 -14.97 -53.16 -57.53
N LYS A 4 -16.04 -52.86 -56.80
CA LYS A 4 -16.35 -51.54 -56.25
C LYS A 4 -15.49 -51.30 -55.01
N ALA A 5 -14.59 -50.32 -55.02
CA ALA A 5 -14.05 -49.77 -53.78
C ALA A 5 -13.44 -48.38 -54.01
N PHE A 6 -13.68 -47.49 -53.04
CA PHE A 6 -13.07 -46.17 -52.82
C PHE A 6 -13.51 -45.01 -53.72
N PHE A 7 -14.48 -44.23 -53.22
CA PHE A 7 -14.30 -42.79 -52.95
C PHE A 7 -15.56 -42.26 -52.25
N LEU A 8 -15.57 -42.22 -50.91
CA LEU A 8 -16.68 -41.65 -50.16
C LEU A 8 -16.25 -41.19 -48.76
N ILE A 9 -15.21 -40.36 -48.65
CA ILE A 9 -14.91 -39.64 -47.40
C ILE A 9 -14.27 -38.29 -47.77
N PHE A 10 -15.05 -37.21 -47.84
CA PHE A 10 -14.67 -35.89 -47.35
C PHE A 10 -15.84 -34.89 -47.48
N LEU A 11 -16.81 -34.98 -46.57
CA LEU A 11 -17.77 -33.89 -46.35
C LEU A 11 -18.27 -33.93 -44.90
N TRP A 12 -17.32 -33.88 -43.98
CA TRP A 12 -17.53 -33.44 -42.60
C TRP A 12 -16.71 -32.15 -42.43
N GLY A 13 -17.15 -31.10 -43.12
CA GLY A 13 -16.81 -29.74 -42.73
C GLY A 13 -17.49 -29.48 -41.40
N VAL A 14 -16.80 -29.79 -40.32
CA VAL A 14 -17.19 -29.40 -38.97
C VAL A 14 -17.17 -27.87 -38.96
N CYS A 15 -18.32 -27.25 -39.16
CA CYS A 15 -18.56 -25.91 -38.66
C CYS A 15 -18.46 -26.02 -37.14
N LEU A 16 -17.25 -25.86 -36.60
CA LEU A 16 -17.07 -25.52 -35.20
C LEU A 16 -17.65 -24.12 -35.02
N VAL A 17 -18.95 -24.07 -34.79
CA VAL A 17 -19.62 -22.88 -34.29
C VAL A 17 -19.10 -22.70 -32.87
N ASN A 18 -18.01 -21.94 -32.71
CA ASN A 18 -17.60 -21.44 -31.40
C ASN A 18 -18.68 -20.45 -30.96
N ALA A 19 -19.73 -20.95 -30.30
CA ALA A 19 -20.67 -20.10 -29.60
C ALA A 19 -19.92 -19.46 -28.43
N GLN A 20 -19.49 -18.20 -28.57
CA GLN A 20 -18.95 -17.43 -27.46
C GLN A 20 -20.09 -17.09 -26.48
N GLU A 21 -20.13 -17.83 -25.37
CA GLU A 21 -21.16 -17.75 -24.32
C GLU A 21 -21.01 -16.50 -23.42
N VAL A 22 -19.77 -16.07 -23.19
CA VAL A 22 -19.40 -14.92 -22.36
C VAL A 22 -18.64 -13.91 -23.21
N LYS A 23 -19.01 -12.63 -23.10
CA LYS A 23 -18.36 -11.51 -23.79
C LYS A 23 -17.96 -10.46 -22.78
N VAL A 24 -16.82 -9.81 -23.05
CA VAL A 24 -16.36 -8.66 -22.28
C VAL A 24 -16.04 -7.51 -23.23
N SER A 25 -16.37 -6.30 -22.83
CA SER A 25 -15.94 -5.07 -23.49
C SER A 25 -15.71 -3.98 -22.44
N ALA A 26 -15.05 -2.89 -22.82
CA ALA A 26 -14.86 -1.76 -21.94
C ALA A 26 -14.70 -0.45 -22.72
N TRP A 27 -15.00 0.65 -22.06
CA TRP A 27 -14.86 2.00 -22.58
C TRP A 27 -14.56 2.97 -21.44
N ASP A 28 -13.95 4.10 -21.78
CA ASP A 28 -13.81 5.25 -20.89
C ASP A 28 -15.06 6.14 -20.97
N ASN A 29 -15.40 6.75 -19.85
CA ASN A 29 -16.53 7.67 -19.69
C ASN A 29 -16.07 9.13 -19.50
N GLY A 30 -14.76 9.39 -19.58
CA GLY A 30 -14.22 10.69 -19.25
C GLY A 30 -12.71 10.81 -19.49
N TRP A 31 -12.21 12.02 -19.26
CA TRP A 31 -10.81 12.37 -19.50
C TRP A 31 -9.91 12.04 -18.29
N ALA A 32 -8.69 11.59 -18.56
CA ALA A 32 -7.63 11.35 -17.56
C ALA A 32 -6.54 12.44 -17.67
N GLY A 33 -6.89 13.70 -17.39
CA GLY A 33 -5.95 14.82 -17.37
C GLY A 33 -5.48 15.15 -15.96
N LEU A 34 -4.20 14.93 -15.68
CA LEU A 34 -3.57 15.33 -14.42
C LEU A 34 -2.97 16.73 -14.56
N THR A 35 -3.51 17.68 -13.80
CA THR A 35 -3.09 19.09 -13.77
C THR A 35 -2.47 19.53 -12.44
N SER A 36 -2.32 18.60 -11.49
CA SER A 36 -1.71 18.85 -10.18
C SER A 36 -0.74 17.74 -9.79
N TYR A 37 0.38 18.11 -9.18
CA TYR A 37 1.33 17.17 -8.57
C TYR A 37 0.74 16.36 -7.41
N ASN A 38 -0.43 16.71 -6.89
CA ASN A 38 -1.14 15.93 -5.88
C ASN A 38 -1.82 14.67 -6.46
N GLY A 39 -1.76 14.47 -7.77
CA GLY A 39 -2.37 13.34 -8.46
C GLY A 39 -3.74 13.67 -9.03
N LEU A 40 -4.45 12.63 -9.46
CA LEU A 40 -5.79 12.74 -10.04
C LEU A 40 -6.67 11.62 -9.50
N THR A 41 -7.92 11.95 -9.18
CA THR A 41 -9.02 10.97 -9.08
C THR A 41 -10.05 11.31 -10.14
N SER A 42 -10.19 10.47 -11.16
CA SER A 42 -11.22 10.59 -12.18
C SER A 42 -12.37 9.63 -11.84
N TYR A 43 -13.47 10.19 -11.36
CA TYR A 43 -14.59 9.39 -10.86
C TYR A 43 -15.35 8.72 -12.00
N ASN A 44 -15.64 7.41 -11.88
CA ASN A 44 -16.38 6.62 -12.88
C ASN A 44 -15.74 6.64 -14.27
N HIS A 45 -14.42 6.82 -14.33
CA HIS A 45 -13.65 6.97 -15.55
C HIS A 45 -13.82 5.80 -16.52
N SER A 46 -13.97 4.56 -16.03
CA SER A 46 -14.03 3.39 -16.90
C SER A 46 -15.20 2.48 -16.57
N THR A 47 -15.79 1.92 -17.62
CA THR A 47 -16.80 0.87 -17.51
C THR A 47 -16.30 -0.41 -18.15
N VAL A 48 -16.46 -1.52 -17.43
CA VAL A 48 -16.26 -2.88 -17.95
C VAL A 48 -17.63 -3.53 -18.06
N PHE A 49 -17.96 -4.02 -19.24
CA PHE A 49 -19.23 -4.67 -19.53
C PHE A 49 -19.01 -6.16 -19.74
N LEU A 50 -19.63 -6.95 -18.87
CA LEU A 50 -19.71 -8.40 -18.97
C LEU A 50 -21.09 -8.77 -19.47
N GLU A 51 -21.15 -9.53 -20.55
CA GLU A 51 -22.40 -10.02 -21.12
C GLU A 51 -22.35 -11.54 -21.22
N VAL A 52 -23.42 -12.20 -20.81
CA VAL A 52 -23.57 -13.65 -20.98
C VAL A 52 -24.87 -13.88 -21.72
N GLN A 53 -24.74 -14.38 -22.95
CA GLN A 53 -25.88 -14.51 -23.87
C GLN A 53 -26.55 -15.88 -23.76
N ASN A 54 -25.79 -16.91 -23.39
CA ASN A 54 -26.24 -18.27 -23.15
C ASN A 54 -25.14 -18.97 -22.34
N SER A 55 -25.48 -19.90 -21.45
CA SER A 55 -24.47 -20.71 -20.74
C SER A 55 -24.56 -22.21 -21.04
N GLN A 56 -25.46 -22.69 -21.91
CA GLN A 56 -25.69 -24.10 -22.35
C GLN A 56 -25.24 -25.23 -21.38
N GLY A 57 -25.44 -25.07 -20.07
CA GLY A 57 -24.98 -26.03 -19.06
C GLY A 57 -23.46 -26.04 -18.75
N ASN A 58 -22.65 -25.15 -19.32
CA ASN A 58 -21.25 -24.95 -18.95
C ASN A 58 -21.12 -24.18 -17.62
N PRO A 59 -20.56 -24.78 -16.56
CA PRO A 59 -20.41 -24.10 -15.28
C PRO A 59 -19.36 -22.99 -15.35
N MET A 60 -19.82 -21.75 -15.13
CA MET A 60 -19.01 -20.55 -14.92
C MET A 60 -18.99 -20.17 -13.43
N GLN A 61 -18.78 -21.17 -12.58
CA GLN A 61 -18.47 -21.01 -11.16
C GLN A 61 -16.98 -20.68 -11.01
N ASP A 62 -16.61 -20.05 -9.90
CA ASP A 62 -15.20 -19.81 -9.53
C ASP A 62 -14.41 -19.05 -10.61
N TRP A 63 -15.08 -18.09 -11.26
CA TRP A 63 -14.52 -17.34 -12.39
C TRP A 63 -13.70 -16.13 -11.91
N TYR A 64 -12.89 -15.59 -12.82
CA TYR A 64 -12.00 -14.46 -12.57
C TYR A 64 -12.27 -13.35 -13.57
N LEU A 65 -12.18 -12.10 -13.11
CA LEU A 65 -12.12 -10.91 -13.95
C LEU A 65 -10.81 -10.19 -13.69
N SER A 66 -9.96 -10.11 -14.71
CA SER A 66 -8.66 -9.47 -14.61
C SER A 66 -8.43 -8.43 -15.68
N PHE A 67 -7.50 -7.54 -15.39
CA PHE A 67 -6.89 -6.64 -16.35
C PHE A 67 -5.37 -6.65 -16.21
N ARG A 68 -4.67 -6.32 -17.28
CA ARG A 68 -3.22 -6.07 -17.26
C ARG A 68 -2.86 -5.01 -18.28
N VAL A 69 -1.75 -4.31 -18.06
CA VAL A 69 -1.19 -3.37 -19.03
C VAL A 69 -0.60 -4.13 -20.21
N ASP A 70 -0.96 -3.70 -21.41
CA ASP A 70 -0.45 -4.22 -22.66
C ASP A 70 0.71 -3.37 -23.17
N GLY A 71 1.94 -3.85 -22.92
CA GLY A 71 3.15 -3.12 -23.25
C GLY A 71 3.43 -1.92 -22.34
N ASN A 72 3.92 -0.83 -22.93
CA ASN A 72 4.28 0.39 -22.22
C ASN A 72 3.15 1.42 -22.31
N ILE A 73 2.94 2.16 -21.22
CA ILE A 73 2.12 3.37 -21.23
C ILE A 73 3.00 4.50 -21.77
N SER A 74 2.85 4.85 -23.05
CA SER A 74 3.80 5.71 -23.75
C SER A 74 3.13 6.88 -24.45
N ASN A 75 3.81 8.02 -24.50
CA ASN A 75 3.48 9.15 -25.38
C ASN A 75 4.41 9.23 -26.61
N GLY A 76 5.19 8.17 -26.87
CA GLY A 76 6.19 8.10 -27.93
C GLY A 76 7.60 8.55 -27.50
N TYR A 77 7.73 9.31 -26.41
CA TYR A 77 9.02 9.82 -25.91
C TYR A 77 9.35 9.30 -24.51
N LYS A 78 8.34 9.14 -23.66
CA LYS A 78 8.45 8.75 -22.26
C LYS A 78 7.51 7.58 -21.99
N ASN A 79 7.89 6.74 -21.03
CA ASN A 79 7.08 5.61 -20.58
C ASN A 79 6.64 5.85 -19.14
N PHE A 80 5.34 6.07 -18.94
CA PHE A 80 4.75 6.28 -17.63
C PHE A 80 4.71 4.96 -16.85
N PRO A 81 5.11 4.95 -15.56
CA PRO A 81 5.11 3.73 -14.75
C PRO A 81 3.69 3.21 -14.50
N PRO A 82 3.35 1.98 -14.91
CA PRO A 82 2.01 1.41 -14.71
C PRO A 82 1.52 1.47 -13.27
N TYR A 83 2.35 1.09 -12.30
CA TYR A 83 1.97 0.97 -10.89
C TYR A 83 1.57 2.31 -10.22
N LYS A 84 1.77 3.44 -10.92
CA LYS A 84 1.28 4.77 -10.51
C LYS A 84 -0.18 5.03 -10.89
N LEU A 85 -0.80 4.13 -11.65
CA LEU A 85 -2.22 4.10 -11.94
C LEU A 85 -2.91 3.03 -11.09
N LYS A 86 -4.11 3.34 -10.59
CA LYS A 86 -4.97 2.39 -9.87
C LYS A 86 -6.41 2.48 -10.33
N TYR A 87 -7.10 1.35 -10.32
CA TYR A 87 -8.56 1.31 -10.40
C TYR A 87 -9.15 1.00 -9.04
N GLN A 88 -10.22 1.69 -8.69
CA GLN A 88 -11.05 1.33 -7.55
C GLN A 88 -12.48 1.13 -8.00
N TYR A 89 -13.11 0.06 -7.51
CA TYR A 89 -14.53 -0.19 -7.73
C TYR A 89 -15.36 0.99 -7.23
N SER A 90 -16.36 1.39 -8.02
CA SER A 90 -17.35 2.39 -7.64
C SER A 90 -18.71 1.75 -7.36
N TYR A 91 -19.37 1.30 -8.43
CA TYR A 91 -20.66 0.63 -8.37
C TYR A 91 -20.82 -0.32 -9.56
N LEU A 92 -21.89 -1.10 -9.56
CA LEU A 92 -22.28 -1.93 -10.70
C LEU A 92 -23.75 -1.71 -11.06
N VAL A 93 -24.09 -1.99 -12.32
CA VAL A 93 -25.46 -2.06 -12.83
C VAL A 93 -25.62 -3.39 -13.53
N ALA A 94 -26.69 -4.12 -13.23
CA ALA A 94 -26.94 -5.42 -13.83
C ALA A 94 -28.33 -5.53 -14.42
N ASN A 95 -28.43 -6.33 -15.48
CA ASN A 95 -29.69 -6.68 -16.13
C ASN A 95 -29.82 -8.20 -16.08
N GLY A 96 -30.76 -8.70 -15.27
CA GLY A 96 -31.04 -10.13 -15.15
C GLY A 96 -30.29 -10.83 -14.00
N PRO A 97 -30.90 -11.85 -13.39
CA PRO A 97 -30.26 -12.70 -12.39
C PRO A 97 -29.52 -13.90 -13.02
N ASN A 98 -28.77 -14.64 -12.21
CA ASN A 98 -28.25 -15.95 -12.59
C ASN A 98 -29.34 -17.05 -12.63
N GLU A 99 -28.96 -18.30 -12.89
CA GLU A 99 -29.87 -19.45 -12.94
C GLU A 99 -30.64 -19.74 -11.64
N ASP A 100 -30.07 -19.34 -10.49
CA ASP A 100 -30.64 -19.44 -9.15
C ASP A 100 -31.54 -18.25 -8.79
N ASN A 101 -31.81 -17.36 -9.75
CA ASN A 101 -32.61 -16.14 -9.57
C ASN A 101 -31.98 -15.14 -8.58
N ILE A 102 -30.66 -15.15 -8.44
CA ILE A 102 -29.89 -14.21 -7.62
C ILE A 102 -29.36 -13.09 -8.52
N TYR A 103 -29.59 -11.83 -8.12
CA TYR A 103 -29.01 -10.68 -8.80
C TYR A 103 -27.57 -10.44 -8.35
N PRO A 104 -26.67 -10.05 -9.26
CA PRO A 104 -25.28 -9.76 -8.92
C PRO A 104 -25.18 -8.48 -8.08
N THR A 105 -24.37 -8.55 -7.03
CA THR A 105 -23.98 -7.42 -6.17
C THR A 105 -22.47 -7.41 -6.02
N ALA A 106 -21.90 -6.30 -5.53
CA ALA A 106 -20.45 -6.23 -5.31
C ALA A 106 -19.96 -7.33 -4.35
N ASP A 107 -20.76 -7.62 -3.33
CA ASP A 107 -20.41 -8.57 -2.28
C ASP A 107 -20.52 -10.02 -2.76
N ASN A 108 -21.61 -10.38 -3.45
CA ASN A 108 -21.79 -11.77 -3.86
C ASN A 108 -20.87 -12.18 -5.03
N ILE A 109 -20.42 -11.23 -5.86
CA ILE A 109 -19.37 -11.47 -6.87
C ILE A 109 -18.00 -11.58 -6.21
N GLY A 110 -17.79 -11.00 -5.04
CA GLY A 110 -16.47 -10.88 -4.43
C GLY A 110 -15.60 -9.85 -5.15
N LEU A 111 -16.17 -8.69 -5.51
CA LEU A 111 -15.41 -7.58 -6.09
C LEU A 111 -14.39 -7.03 -5.10
N VAL A 112 -13.16 -6.82 -5.56
CA VAL A 112 -12.14 -6.10 -4.82
C VAL A 112 -12.48 -4.61 -4.78
N LYS A 113 -12.79 -4.09 -3.59
CA LYS A 113 -13.21 -2.70 -3.37
C LYS A 113 -12.05 -1.72 -3.10
N THR A 114 -10.88 -2.23 -2.76
CA THR A 114 -9.66 -1.44 -2.55
C THR A 114 -9.01 -1.04 -3.87
N PRO A 115 -8.27 0.07 -3.94
CA PRO A 115 -7.53 0.44 -5.14
C PRO A 115 -6.54 -0.65 -5.58
N ILE A 116 -6.62 -1.06 -6.86
CA ILE A 116 -5.79 -2.09 -7.47
C ILE A 116 -4.80 -1.42 -8.43
N PRO A 117 -3.48 -1.60 -8.27
CA PRO A 117 -2.49 -1.02 -9.16
C PRO A 117 -2.49 -1.68 -10.53
N PHE A 118 -2.10 -0.91 -11.54
CA PHE A 118 -1.89 -1.41 -12.89
C PHE A 118 -0.53 -2.09 -12.96
N LEU A 119 -0.52 -3.31 -13.49
CA LEU A 119 0.68 -4.13 -13.64
C LEU A 119 0.73 -4.71 -15.06
N ASN A 120 1.92 -5.10 -15.53
CA ASN A 120 2.06 -5.88 -16.75
C ASN A 120 1.62 -7.34 -16.57
N ALA A 121 1.49 -7.80 -15.32
CA ALA A 121 0.85 -9.04 -14.93
C ALA A 121 -0.65 -8.83 -14.64
N ASN A 122 -1.40 -9.92 -14.51
CA ASN A 122 -2.82 -9.86 -14.20
C ASN A 122 -3.07 -9.25 -12.81
N SER A 123 -3.81 -8.15 -12.80
CA SER A 123 -4.50 -7.59 -11.65
C SER A 123 -5.96 -8.04 -11.68
N TYR A 124 -6.54 -8.42 -10.54
CA TYR A 124 -7.88 -9.00 -10.48
C TYR A 124 -8.88 -8.03 -9.85
N TRP A 125 -9.95 -7.71 -10.57
CA TRP A 125 -11.14 -7.07 -9.99
C TRP A 125 -12.01 -8.09 -9.27
N VAL A 126 -12.07 -9.31 -9.81
CA VAL A 126 -12.77 -10.45 -9.24
C VAL A 126 -11.82 -11.63 -9.24
N TYR A 127 -11.59 -12.23 -8.07
CA TYR A 127 -10.73 -13.38 -7.90
C TYR A 127 -11.55 -14.52 -7.29
N ASN A 128 -11.75 -15.59 -8.06
CA ASN A 128 -12.51 -16.76 -7.63
C ASN A 128 -13.92 -16.41 -7.13
N SER A 129 -14.77 -15.87 -8.02
CA SER A 129 -16.11 -15.39 -7.67
C SER A 129 -17.00 -16.50 -7.11
N PRO A 130 -17.65 -16.28 -5.94
CA PRO A 130 -18.69 -17.16 -5.44
C PRO A 130 -20.01 -16.99 -6.22
N TYR A 131 -20.20 -15.87 -6.92
CA TYR A 131 -21.33 -15.69 -7.83
C TYR A 131 -21.12 -16.47 -9.13
N ASN A 132 -22.09 -17.32 -9.47
CA ASN A 132 -22.10 -18.11 -10.68
C ASN A 132 -22.64 -17.31 -11.88
N LEU A 133 -21.92 -17.32 -13.01
CA LEU A 133 -22.39 -16.67 -14.26
C LEU A 133 -23.29 -17.58 -15.12
N GLN A 134 -23.67 -18.77 -14.65
CA GLN A 134 -24.66 -19.60 -15.33
C GLN A 134 -26.02 -18.92 -15.35
N ILE A 135 -26.71 -19.04 -16.48
CA ILE A 135 -27.99 -18.38 -16.73
C ILE A 135 -29.00 -19.23 -17.49
N LYS A 136 -30.28 -18.95 -17.23
CA LYS A 136 -31.42 -19.42 -18.04
C LYS A 136 -31.75 -18.46 -19.19
N TYR A 137 -31.51 -17.17 -18.99
CA TYR A 137 -31.80 -16.09 -19.94
C TYR A 137 -30.65 -15.10 -19.95
N TYR A 138 -30.59 -14.28 -20.99
CA TYR A 138 -29.64 -13.18 -21.12
C TYR A 138 -29.44 -12.41 -19.79
N PHE A 139 -28.18 -12.20 -19.40
CA PHE A 139 -27.86 -11.21 -18.37
C PHE A 139 -26.58 -10.45 -18.67
N SER A 140 -26.45 -9.28 -18.06
CA SER A 140 -25.23 -8.47 -18.17
C SER A 140 -24.93 -7.68 -16.92
N ILE A 141 -23.64 -7.36 -16.72
CA ILE A 141 -23.13 -6.54 -15.62
C ILE A 141 -22.21 -5.46 -16.19
N LYS A 142 -22.47 -4.20 -15.81
CA LYS A 142 -21.57 -3.07 -16.01
C LYS A 142 -20.88 -2.76 -14.68
N PHE A 143 -19.57 -2.84 -14.65
CA PHE A 143 -18.74 -2.44 -13.52
C PHE A 143 -18.17 -1.05 -13.79
N PHE A 144 -18.34 -0.12 -12.85
CA PHE A 144 -17.80 1.24 -12.94
C PHE A 144 -16.60 1.39 -12.01
N TYR A 145 -15.53 1.99 -12.52
CA TYR A 145 -14.28 2.18 -11.78
C TYR A 145 -13.84 3.65 -11.76
N HIS A 146 -13.39 4.11 -10.60
CA HIS A 146 -12.60 5.32 -10.47
C HIS A 146 -11.17 5.05 -10.93
N LEU A 147 -10.58 5.98 -11.68
CA LEU A 147 -9.17 5.97 -12.02
C LEU A 147 -8.40 6.89 -11.08
N PHE A 148 -7.31 6.39 -10.51
CA PHE A 148 -6.35 7.17 -9.75
C PHE A 148 -5.03 7.27 -10.49
N ILE A 149 -4.44 8.46 -10.45
CA ILE A 149 -3.06 8.70 -10.80
C ILE A 149 -2.37 9.23 -9.54
N GLU A 150 -1.37 8.50 -9.04
CA GLU A 150 -0.67 8.89 -7.81
C GLU A 150 0.02 10.25 -7.95
N GLY A 151 -0.10 11.11 -6.94
CA GLY A 151 0.69 12.34 -6.85
C GLY A 151 2.15 12.11 -6.46
N GLY A 152 2.98 13.12 -6.65
CA GLY A 152 4.36 13.17 -6.17
C GLY A 152 5.33 13.88 -7.12
N ALA A 153 6.50 14.23 -6.60
CA ALA A 153 7.54 14.94 -7.36
C ALA A 153 8.03 14.17 -8.60
N TYR A 154 7.89 12.83 -8.60
CA TYR A 154 8.22 11.97 -9.74
C TYR A 154 7.50 12.37 -11.04
N LEU A 155 6.32 13.00 -10.95
CA LEU A 155 5.56 13.44 -12.12
C LEU A 155 6.32 14.48 -12.97
N LYS A 156 7.32 15.17 -12.39
CA LYS A 156 8.19 16.12 -13.11
C LYS A 156 8.83 15.48 -14.34
N ASP A 157 9.24 14.24 -14.22
CA ASP A 157 9.92 13.53 -15.30
C ASP A 157 8.95 13.11 -16.40
N TYR A 158 7.64 13.10 -16.12
CA TYR A 158 6.58 12.66 -17.03
C TYR A 158 5.72 13.80 -17.59
N VAL A 159 5.98 15.05 -17.20
CA VAL A 159 5.28 16.22 -17.77
C VAL A 159 5.42 16.22 -19.28
N SER A 160 4.30 16.36 -19.99
CA SER A 160 4.25 16.42 -21.44
C SER A 160 2.92 17.00 -21.96
N TYR A 161 3.01 17.78 -23.04
CA TYR A 161 1.84 18.16 -23.84
C TYR A 161 1.28 17.00 -24.67
N TYR A 162 2.06 15.94 -24.91
CA TYR A 162 1.62 14.74 -25.62
C TYR A 162 0.93 13.76 -24.69
N ASN A 163 -0.18 13.18 -25.17
CA ASN A 163 -0.95 12.21 -24.43
C ASN A 163 -0.22 10.87 -24.35
N TYR A 164 -0.22 10.26 -23.18
CA TYR A 164 0.16 8.87 -22.99
C TYR A 164 -1.01 7.98 -23.36
N ARG A 165 -0.73 6.91 -24.12
CA ARG A 165 -1.71 5.87 -24.41
C ARG A 165 -1.62 4.79 -23.35
N VAL A 166 -2.73 4.55 -22.64
CA VAL A 166 -2.87 3.40 -21.75
C VAL A 166 -3.56 2.30 -22.54
N ASN A 167 -2.92 1.14 -22.70
CA ASN A 167 -3.52 -0.04 -23.30
C ASN A 167 -3.62 -1.13 -22.24
N LEU A 168 -4.80 -1.73 -22.13
CA LEU A 168 -5.12 -2.80 -21.20
C LEU A 168 -5.68 -3.99 -21.98
N ILE A 169 -5.42 -5.19 -21.49
CA ILE A 169 -6.15 -6.39 -21.85
C ILE A 169 -7.03 -6.78 -20.67
N ILE A 170 -8.33 -6.91 -20.90
CA ILE A 170 -9.31 -7.39 -19.94
C ILE A 170 -9.64 -8.84 -20.28
N GLU A 171 -9.70 -9.70 -19.28
CA GLU A 171 -9.95 -11.12 -19.45
C GLU A 171 -10.95 -11.65 -18.43
N VAL A 172 -11.85 -12.51 -18.91
CA VAL A 172 -12.69 -13.37 -18.08
C VAL A 172 -12.13 -14.79 -18.17
N ARG A 173 -11.83 -15.41 -17.04
CA ARG A 173 -11.30 -16.77 -16.97
C ARG A 173 -12.22 -17.67 -16.16
N ASN A 174 -12.28 -18.95 -16.52
CA ASN A 174 -12.97 -19.95 -15.70
C ASN A 174 -12.08 -20.43 -14.54
N ARG A 175 -12.62 -21.32 -13.70
CA ARG A 175 -11.92 -21.95 -12.57
C ARG A 175 -10.59 -22.63 -12.90
N LYS A 176 -10.40 -23.06 -14.14
CA LYS A 176 -9.16 -23.70 -14.61
C LYS A 176 -8.13 -22.69 -15.13
N GLY A 177 -8.46 -21.39 -15.12
CA GLY A 177 -7.64 -20.32 -15.67
C GLY A 177 -7.75 -20.16 -17.20
N GLU A 178 -8.64 -20.89 -17.87
CA GLU A 178 -8.85 -20.77 -19.31
C GLU A 178 -9.56 -19.46 -19.63
N ILE A 179 -9.07 -18.72 -20.63
CA ILE A 179 -9.71 -17.49 -21.10
C ILE A 179 -11.03 -17.84 -21.78
N LYS A 180 -12.13 -17.24 -21.32
CA LYS A 180 -13.48 -17.36 -21.91
C LYS A 180 -13.87 -16.13 -22.70
N ALA A 181 -13.42 -14.96 -22.26
CA ALA A 181 -13.56 -13.71 -23.01
C ALA A 181 -12.30 -12.87 -22.82
N SER A 182 -11.92 -12.12 -23.85
CA SER A 182 -10.85 -11.14 -23.78
C SER A 182 -11.19 -9.93 -24.65
N ALA A 183 -10.87 -8.74 -24.17
CA ALA A 183 -11.04 -7.52 -24.92
C ALA A 183 -9.89 -6.54 -24.66
N PRO A 184 -9.36 -5.88 -25.71
CA PRO A 184 -8.51 -4.73 -25.53
C PRO A 184 -9.33 -3.54 -25.03
N PHE A 185 -8.74 -2.72 -24.18
CA PHE A 185 -9.28 -1.44 -23.77
C PHE A 185 -8.16 -0.41 -23.78
N SER A 186 -8.38 0.74 -24.42
CA SER A 186 -7.39 1.81 -24.44
C SER A 186 -8.04 3.16 -24.23
N TYR A 187 -7.35 4.02 -23.51
CA TYR A 187 -7.73 5.43 -23.33
C TYR A 187 -6.47 6.30 -23.29
N TRP A 188 -6.68 7.60 -23.43
CA TRP A 188 -5.62 8.60 -23.40
C TRP A 188 -5.57 9.30 -22.05
N MET A 189 -4.37 9.61 -21.58
CA MET A 189 -4.15 10.43 -20.40
C MET A 189 -3.09 11.49 -20.67
N GLN A 190 -3.17 12.63 -19.97
CA GLN A 190 -2.18 13.69 -20.05
C GLN A 190 -1.62 14.01 -18.68
N ILE A 191 -0.31 14.18 -18.60
CA ILE A 191 0.41 14.58 -17.39
C ILE A 191 0.93 15.99 -17.63
N LEU A 192 0.18 16.98 -17.18
CA LEU A 192 0.53 18.40 -17.29
C LEU A 192 0.22 19.16 -15.98
N PRO A 193 0.87 18.81 -14.85
CA PRO A 193 0.81 19.60 -13.63
C PRO A 193 1.15 21.07 -13.90
N THR A 194 0.36 21.98 -13.33
CA THR A 194 0.60 23.43 -13.39
C THR A 194 0.85 24.06 -12.02
N ASP A 195 0.71 23.29 -10.95
CA ASP A 195 1.02 23.69 -9.58
C ASP A 195 2.50 23.48 -9.24
N ASN A 196 2.87 23.87 -8.01
CA ASN A 196 4.25 23.78 -7.55
C ASN A 196 4.66 22.32 -7.35
N LEU A 197 5.88 21.99 -7.79
CA LEU A 197 6.48 20.70 -7.52
C LEU A 197 6.50 20.44 -6.00
N PRO A 198 6.04 19.27 -5.52
CA PRO A 198 6.12 18.92 -4.12
C PRO A 198 7.58 18.96 -3.67
N VAL A 199 7.86 19.69 -2.59
CA VAL A 199 9.19 19.69 -2.00
C VAL A 199 9.33 18.40 -1.21
N GLU A 200 10.13 17.48 -1.71
CA GLU A 200 10.52 16.29 -0.94
C GLU A 200 11.19 16.76 0.37
N PRO A 201 10.67 16.35 1.54
CA PRO A 201 11.20 16.80 2.80
C PRO A 201 12.65 16.32 2.93
N LYS A 202 13.57 17.27 3.11
CA LYS A 202 14.97 17.00 3.44
C LYS A 202 15.09 17.02 4.94
N TYR A 203 15.25 15.86 5.54
CA TYR A 203 15.40 15.71 6.97
C TYR A 203 16.43 14.66 7.31
N GLY A 204 16.90 14.70 8.55
CA GLY A 204 17.83 13.72 9.07
C GLY A 204 17.96 13.86 10.57
N MET A 205 18.34 12.74 11.18
CA MET A 205 18.55 12.62 12.61
C MET A 205 19.84 11.85 12.83
N GLN A 206 20.65 12.29 13.78
CA GLN A 206 21.87 11.60 14.16
C GLN A 206 21.98 11.51 15.68
N LEU A 207 22.25 10.30 16.18
CA LEU A 207 22.70 10.11 17.55
C LEU A 207 24.21 10.31 17.64
N ASN A 208 24.63 11.09 18.63
CA ASN A 208 26.03 11.26 18.98
C ASN A 208 26.62 9.94 19.51
N ALA A 209 27.87 9.65 19.17
CA ALA A 209 28.59 8.47 19.65
C ALA A 209 28.59 8.35 21.19
N SER A 210 28.68 9.48 21.89
CA SER A 210 28.65 9.51 23.36
C SER A 210 27.30 9.07 23.96
N ALA A 211 26.21 9.16 23.19
CA ALA A 211 24.85 8.83 23.61
C ALA A 211 24.35 7.49 23.07
N LYS A 212 25.21 6.71 22.38
CA LYS A 212 24.85 5.38 21.85
C LYS A 212 24.73 4.32 22.95
N ASN A 213 25.58 4.41 23.97
CA ASN A 213 25.60 3.48 25.09
C ASN A 213 25.29 4.24 26.38
N VAL A 214 24.11 3.97 26.94
CA VAL A 214 23.62 4.65 28.13
C VAL A 214 23.80 3.76 29.35
N TRP A 215 24.38 4.31 30.41
CA TRP A 215 24.64 3.60 31.66
C TRP A 215 23.96 4.31 32.83
N LEU A 216 23.07 3.58 33.49
CA LEU A 216 22.43 3.98 34.74
C LEU A 216 22.93 3.03 35.83
N GLU A 217 23.85 3.52 36.67
CA GLU A 217 24.58 2.70 37.65
C GLU A 217 24.07 2.97 39.06
N PHE A 218 23.57 1.94 39.74
CA PHE A 218 23.21 1.99 41.16
C PHE A 218 24.38 1.50 42.00
N LYS A 219 25.06 2.40 42.72
CA LYS A 219 26.29 2.11 43.50
C LYS A 219 26.09 2.15 45.00
N SER A 220 25.02 2.80 45.46
CA SER A 220 24.75 3.04 46.88
C SER A 220 23.26 2.92 47.21
N ALA A 221 22.94 2.70 48.48
CA ALA A 221 21.54 2.72 48.95
C ALA A 221 20.82 4.04 48.61
N ASN A 222 21.58 5.15 48.52
CA ASN A 222 21.05 6.45 48.16
C ASN A 222 20.59 6.51 46.70
N ASP A 223 21.23 5.76 45.80
CA ASP A 223 20.84 5.66 44.38
C ASP A 223 19.50 4.92 44.24
N TYR A 224 19.25 3.91 45.07
CA TYR A 224 17.96 3.22 45.12
C TYR A 224 16.85 4.12 45.70
N ALA A 225 17.16 4.88 46.75
CA ALA A 225 16.21 5.79 47.38
C ALA A 225 15.81 6.97 46.47
N ASN A 226 16.79 7.58 45.78
CA ASN A 226 16.57 8.79 44.98
C ASN A 226 16.46 8.54 43.47
N GLY A 227 16.74 7.32 43.01
CA GLY A 227 16.92 7.04 41.59
C GLY A 227 18.26 7.56 41.08
N VAL A 228 18.60 7.15 39.86
CA VAL A 228 19.81 7.58 39.16
C VAL A 228 19.42 8.41 37.95
N SER A 229 20.27 9.36 37.58
CA SER A 229 20.07 10.21 36.41
C SER A 229 21.37 10.44 35.68
N LYS A 230 21.34 10.33 34.34
CA LYS A 230 22.48 10.56 33.47
C LYS A 230 22.08 11.46 32.31
N SER A 231 22.80 12.57 32.18
CA SER A 231 22.63 13.52 31.07
C SER A 231 23.68 13.30 30.00
N TYR A 232 23.25 13.32 28.75
CA TYR A 232 24.05 13.25 27.54
C TYR A 232 23.85 14.53 26.75
N PRO A 233 24.75 15.51 26.88
CA PRO A 233 24.69 16.74 26.11
C PRO A 233 24.86 16.46 24.61
N ASN A 234 24.10 17.16 23.76
CA ASN A 234 24.12 17.00 22.31
C ASN A 234 23.96 15.53 21.87
N ALA A 235 23.12 14.76 22.59
CA ALA A 235 22.86 13.36 22.33
C ALA A 235 22.24 13.12 20.95
N LEU A 236 21.39 14.05 20.50
CA LEU A 236 20.67 14.00 19.25
C LEU A 236 20.90 15.29 18.46
N SER A 237 21.12 15.18 17.16
CA SER A 237 20.96 16.30 16.24
C SER A 237 19.89 16.00 15.20
N THR A 238 19.19 17.03 14.76
CA THR A 238 18.23 16.95 13.67
C THR A 238 18.47 18.09 12.67
N TYR A 239 17.98 17.92 11.45
CA TYR A 239 17.70 19.00 10.49
C TYR A 239 16.43 18.63 9.72
N SER A 240 15.62 19.61 9.30
CA SER A 240 14.40 19.34 8.55
C SER A 240 13.94 20.53 7.71
N SER A 241 13.50 20.29 6.48
CA SER A 241 12.86 21.31 5.64
C SER A 241 11.34 21.42 5.84
N THR A 242 10.74 20.56 6.65
CA THR A 242 9.32 20.62 7.06
C THR A 242 9.22 20.44 8.58
N PRO A 243 8.09 20.83 9.21
CA PRO A 243 7.82 20.44 10.59
C PRO A 243 7.94 18.93 10.76
N TYR A 244 8.31 18.47 11.96
CA TYR A 244 8.52 17.04 12.20
C TYR A 244 8.16 16.66 13.64
N GLU A 245 8.02 15.36 13.85
CA GLU A 245 8.03 14.77 15.18
C GLU A 245 9.09 13.69 15.31
N VAL A 246 9.59 13.54 16.53
CA VAL A 246 10.49 12.47 16.95
C VAL A 246 9.72 11.53 17.84
N ARG A 247 9.79 10.25 17.50
CA ARG A 247 9.21 9.15 18.26
C ARG A 247 10.29 8.24 18.81
N VAL A 248 9.95 7.53 19.88
CA VAL A 248 10.83 6.58 20.54
C VAL A 248 10.08 5.30 20.91
N ASN A 249 10.76 4.17 20.82
CA ASN A 249 10.34 2.89 21.37
C ASN A 249 11.54 2.02 21.69
N ALA A 250 11.39 1.11 22.64
CA ALA A 250 12.31 0.02 22.88
C ALA A 250 12.02 -1.17 21.93
N LEU A 251 12.98 -2.07 21.78
CA LEU A 251 12.79 -3.32 21.04
C LEU A 251 11.81 -4.26 21.78
N SER A 252 11.89 -4.32 23.11
CA SER A 252 11.00 -5.12 23.94
C SER A 252 10.50 -4.34 25.18
N ASN A 253 9.65 -4.97 25.99
CA ASN A 253 9.14 -4.38 27.23
C ASN A 253 10.06 -4.59 28.43
N ASN A 254 11.20 -5.26 28.27
CA ASN A 254 12.10 -5.60 29.36
C ASN A 254 13.55 -5.29 29.01
N LEU A 255 14.31 -4.74 29.96
CA LEU A 255 15.76 -4.91 29.95
C LEU A 255 16.08 -6.35 30.34
N THR A 256 17.02 -6.97 29.62
CA THR A 256 17.42 -8.36 29.85
C THR A 256 18.89 -8.44 30.21
N SER A 257 19.21 -9.28 31.19
CA SER A 257 20.59 -9.56 31.60
C SER A 257 21.19 -10.77 30.89
N ALA A 258 22.50 -10.98 31.04
CA ALA A 258 23.18 -12.16 30.49
C ALA A 258 22.62 -13.49 31.05
N SER A 259 22.09 -13.48 32.27
CA SER A 259 21.44 -14.63 32.91
C SER A 259 19.92 -14.69 32.67
N ASN A 260 19.40 -13.97 31.67
CA ASN A 260 17.97 -13.87 31.33
C ASN A 260 17.08 -13.33 32.46
N LYS A 261 17.64 -12.53 33.37
CA LYS A 261 16.85 -11.79 34.35
C LYS A 261 16.24 -10.57 33.68
N ILE A 262 15.06 -10.17 34.15
CA ILE A 262 14.28 -9.09 33.54
C ILE A 262 14.07 -7.93 34.49
N LEU A 263 14.14 -6.72 33.92
CA LEU A 263 13.64 -5.48 34.51
C LEU A 263 12.66 -4.83 33.54
N PRO A 264 11.50 -4.34 33.99
CA PRO A 264 10.58 -3.64 33.11
C PRO A 264 11.24 -2.38 32.52
N ILE A 265 11.17 -2.18 31.20
CA ILE A 265 11.80 -1.02 30.53
C ILE A 265 11.16 0.32 30.94
N ASN A 266 9.90 0.29 31.35
CA ASN A 266 9.16 1.46 31.83
C ASN A 266 9.65 1.99 33.19
N THR A 267 10.64 1.34 33.82
CA THR A 267 11.39 1.88 34.97
C THR A 267 12.37 2.98 34.55
N VAL A 268 12.70 3.07 33.25
CA VAL A 268 13.59 4.09 32.69
C VAL A 268 12.76 5.19 32.03
N LYS A 269 12.97 6.43 32.49
CA LYS A 269 12.41 7.67 31.93
C LYS A 269 13.45 8.33 31.02
N LEU A 270 13.03 8.70 29.82
CA LEU A 270 13.77 9.53 28.88
C LEU A 270 13.16 10.93 28.84
N MET A 271 13.99 11.95 29.02
CA MET A 271 13.64 13.36 28.83
C MET A 271 14.57 13.97 27.78
N ILE A 272 14.00 14.78 26.89
CA ILE A 272 14.74 15.55 25.88
C ILE A 272 14.69 17.03 26.23
N LYS A 273 15.84 17.70 26.19
CA LYS A 273 15.96 19.16 26.28
C LYS A 273 16.58 19.73 25.02
N GLU A 274 16.11 20.87 24.57
CA GLU A 274 16.78 21.64 23.51
C GLU A 274 18.09 22.21 24.07
N ASN A 275 19.23 21.86 23.48
CA ASN A 275 20.54 22.18 24.06
C ASN A 275 20.75 23.70 24.25
N ALA A 276 20.33 24.50 23.26
CA ALA A 276 20.53 25.95 23.28
C ALA A 276 19.69 26.69 24.33
N THR A 277 18.45 26.26 24.56
CA THR A 277 17.50 26.93 25.45
C THR A 277 17.33 26.23 26.80
N GLN A 278 17.83 25.00 26.91
CA GLN A 278 17.61 24.08 28.03
C GLN A 278 16.13 23.79 28.32
N ARG A 279 15.24 24.12 27.37
CA ARG A 279 13.81 23.87 27.47
C ARG A 279 13.53 22.38 27.32
N THR A 280 12.73 21.83 28.23
CA THR A 280 12.20 20.46 28.10
C THR A 280 11.27 20.38 26.89
N MET A 281 11.62 19.53 25.94
CA MET A 281 10.87 19.31 24.70
C MET A 281 9.88 18.17 24.84
N GLY A 282 10.20 17.18 25.68
CA GLY A 282 9.31 16.07 25.98
C GLY A 282 9.93 15.06 26.91
N GLU A 283 9.07 14.22 27.49
CA GLU A 283 9.45 13.18 28.42
C GLU A 283 8.52 11.97 28.30
N VAL A 284 9.09 10.77 28.39
CA VAL A 284 8.35 9.49 28.36
C VAL A 284 9.01 8.48 29.28
N TYR A 285 8.22 7.59 29.86
CA TYR A 285 8.72 6.29 30.31
C TYR A 285 8.82 5.38 29.10
N LEU A 286 9.97 4.73 28.94
CA LEU A 286 10.25 3.88 27.78
C LEU A 286 9.30 2.68 27.74
N SER A 287 8.91 2.28 26.54
CA SER A 287 8.08 1.09 26.30
C SER A 287 8.34 0.53 24.91
N SER A 288 7.85 -0.67 24.61
CA SER A 288 7.91 -1.20 23.24
C SER A 288 6.93 -0.53 22.28
N ALA A 289 5.97 0.25 22.79
CA ALA A 289 5.03 0.99 21.96
C ALA A 289 5.70 2.27 21.42
N GLN A 290 5.42 2.62 20.17
CA GLN A 290 5.93 3.85 19.59
C GLN A 290 5.27 5.07 20.22
N GLN A 291 6.05 5.85 20.96
CA GLN A 291 5.59 7.02 21.70
C GLN A 291 6.12 8.29 21.06
N LYS A 292 5.28 9.33 20.99
CA LYS A 292 5.72 10.68 20.63
C LYS A 292 6.65 11.21 21.73
N LEU A 293 7.87 11.58 21.35
CA LEU A 293 8.84 12.17 22.26
C LEU A 293 8.74 13.69 22.22
N PHE A 294 8.85 14.30 21.03
CA PHE A 294 8.66 15.76 20.86
C PHE A 294 8.33 16.12 19.39
N SER A 295 7.90 17.36 19.17
CA SER A 295 7.74 17.96 17.83
C SER A 295 8.57 19.22 17.70
N ASN A 296 8.89 19.60 16.47
CA ASN A 296 9.61 20.83 16.17
C ASN A 296 9.23 21.36 14.78
N THR A 297 9.45 22.65 14.56
CA THR A 297 9.29 23.27 13.24
C THR A 297 10.49 22.96 12.34
N GLU A 298 10.39 23.30 11.06
CA GLU A 298 11.48 23.24 10.10
C GLU A 298 12.68 24.11 10.54
N HIS A 299 13.88 23.65 10.18
CA HIS A 299 15.13 24.38 10.33
C HIS A 299 16.22 23.79 9.42
N ALA A 300 16.94 24.68 8.73
CA ALA A 300 17.96 24.28 7.75
C ALA A 300 19.27 23.76 8.37
N GLY A 301 19.65 24.28 9.55
CA GLY A 301 20.87 23.87 10.27
C GLY A 301 20.64 22.75 11.27
N ASN A 302 21.72 22.13 11.74
CA ASN A 302 21.64 21.15 12.80
C ASN A 302 21.15 21.81 14.09
N LYS A 303 20.10 21.23 14.68
CA LYS A 303 19.61 21.57 16.00
C LYS A 303 19.93 20.42 16.96
N PHE A 304 20.48 20.75 18.12
CA PHE A 304 20.97 19.77 19.07
C PHE A 304 20.07 19.64 20.29
N PHE A 305 19.97 18.42 20.79
CA PHE A 305 19.17 18.08 21.96
C PHE A 305 19.96 17.22 22.93
N ASP A 306 19.78 17.51 24.20
CA ASP A 306 20.32 16.73 25.30
C ASP A 306 19.33 15.60 25.64
N ALA A 307 19.85 14.42 25.92
CA ALA A 307 19.06 13.29 26.39
C ALA A 307 19.38 13.00 27.86
N ILE A 308 18.36 12.97 28.70
CA ILE A 308 18.48 12.65 30.11
C ILE A 308 17.72 11.35 30.36
N TYR A 309 18.45 10.33 30.80
CA TYR A 309 17.89 9.07 31.22
C TYR A 309 17.88 9.02 32.74
N SER A 310 16.76 8.60 33.32
CA SER A 310 16.60 8.55 34.77
C SER A 310 15.70 7.42 35.22
N THR A 311 15.84 7.00 36.47
CA THR A 311 14.91 6.09 37.13
C THR A 311 14.06 6.83 38.15
N LYS A 312 12.94 6.23 38.57
CA LYS A 312 12.07 6.81 39.59
C LYS A 312 12.71 6.64 40.99
N PRO A 313 12.68 7.66 41.85
CA PRO A 313 13.06 7.53 43.26
C PRO A 313 12.27 6.42 43.96
N GLY A 314 12.96 5.52 44.67
CA GLY A 314 12.33 4.44 45.43
C GLY A 314 11.56 3.43 44.58
N ASP A 315 11.96 3.24 43.32
CA ASP A 315 11.31 2.27 42.44
C ASP A 315 11.61 0.84 42.87
N THR A 316 10.59 0.17 43.40
CA THR A 316 10.67 -1.19 43.93
C THR A 316 11.04 -2.23 42.87
N ASN A 317 10.96 -1.90 41.58
CA ASN A 317 11.43 -2.79 40.52
C ASN A 317 12.95 -3.03 40.58
N PHE A 318 13.72 -2.16 41.23
CA PHE A 318 15.17 -2.36 41.42
C PHE A 318 15.53 -3.06 42.73
N PHE A 319 14.56 -3.35 43.61
CA PHE A 319 14.81 -4.01 44.89
C PHE A 319 14.85 -5.52 44.72
N ASP A 320 15.73 -6.19 45.48
CA ASP A 320 15.94 -7.64 45.45
C ASP A 320 16.23 -8.19 44.03
N LYS A 321 16.91 -7.39 43.21
CA LYS A 321 17.35 -7.77 41.86
C LYS A 321 18.79 -8.24 41.90
N ASP A 322 19.08 -9.23 41.05
CA ASP A 322 20.44 -9.73 40.86
C ASP A 322 21.33 -8.58 40.35
N TYR A 323 22.52 -8.45 40.94
CA TYR A 323 23.52 -7.45 40.54
C TYR A 323 24.14 -7.85 39.20
N GLU A 324 23.43 -7.53 38.13
CA GLU A 324 23.79 -7.81 36.75
C GLU A 324 23.59 -6.58 35.87
N GLN A 325 24.20 -6.59 34.69
CA GLN A 325 23.90 -5.61 33.66
C GLN A 325 22.63 -6.04 32.93
N TYR A 326 21.60 -5.19 32.98
CA TYR A 326 20.39 -5.34 32.19
C TYR A 326 20.44 -4.36 31.02
N SER A 327 20.13 -4.82 29.81
CA SER A 327 20.27 -4.02 28.60
C SER A 327 19.06 -4.12 27.68
N GLU A 328 18.85 -3.09 26.87
CA GLU A 328 17.83 -3.01 25.84
C GLU A 328 18.26 -1.99 24.76
N THR A 329 17.78 -2.17 23.53
CA THR A 329 17.94 -1.24 22.42
C THR A 329 16.73 -0.31 22.31
N VAL A 330 17.00 0.99 22.18
CA VAL A 330 15.99 2.03 21.98
C VAL A 330 16.15 2.64 20.59
N PHE A 331 15.04 2.76 19.87
CA PHE A 331 14.96 3.33 18.53
C PHE A 331 14.38 4.73 18.58
N PHE A 332 14.97 5.62 17.79
CA PHE A 332 14.43 6.95 17.53
C PHE A 332 13.99 7.01 16.06
N THR A 333 12.80 7.56 15.81
CA THR A 333 12.27 7.74 14.46
C THR A 333 11.87 9.19 14.26
N MET A 334 12.27 9.77 13.14
CA MET A 334 11.86 11.11 12.72
C MET A 334 10.80 10.99 11.63
N ILE A 335 9.70 11.72 11.77
CA ILE A 335 8.59 11.72 10.82
C ILE A 335 8.33 13.16 10.37
N PRO A 336 8.64 13.54 9.12
CA PRO A 336 8.22 14.84 8.57
C PRO A 336 6.69 14.93 8.54
N GLN A 337 6.14 16.11 8.83
CA GLN A 337 4.71 16.44 8.87
C GLN A 337 4.27 17.18 7.61
#